data_AF-A0A7Y7C6R4-F1
#
_entry.id   AF-A0A7Y7C6R4-F1
#
_cell.length_a   1.000
_cell.length_b   1.000
_cell.length_c   1.000
_cell.angle_alpha   90.00
_cell.angle_beta   90.00
_cell.angle_gamma   90.00
#
_symmetry.space_group_name_H-M   'P 1'
#
loop_
_entity.id
_entity.type
_entity.pdbx_description
1 polymer ?
#
loop_
_entity_poly.entity_id
_entity_poly.type
_entity_poly.pdbx_seq_one_letter_code
_entity_poly.pdbx_strand_id
1 'polypeptide(L)'
;MEVAKSDKAPKADKVAEAEVPEQYGDVVSRLEETVGRLESGSLSLEDSLKAFEEGIRLVRRGEKLLTEAEQRIEQLLLDEDGNDVVAPLSVAARPAAPAAPRAPAPRPPPEDDVPF
;
A
#
# COMPACT_ATOMS: atom_id res chain seq x y z
N MET A 1 33.59 -47.27 -26.16
CA MET A 1 33.69 -46.09 -27.02
C MET A 1 32.55 -45.18 -26.59
N GLU A 2 32.70 -44.25 -25.63
CA GLU A 2 33.52 -43.01 -25.69
C GLU A 2 33.46 -42.39 -27.09
N VAL A 3 33.16 -41.12 -27.35
CA VAL A 3 32.91 -39.89 -26.58
C VAL A 3 32.41 -38.88 -27.62
N ALA A 4 31.65 -37.86 -27.20
CA ALA A 4 32.02 -36.46 -27.46
C ALA A 4 30.98 -35.51 -26.84
N LYS A 5 31.50 -34.56 -26.05
CA LYS A 5 30.85 -33.36 -25.54
C LYS A 5 30.78 -32.28 -26.63
N SER A 6 29.94 -31.28 -26.33
CA SER A 6 30.04 -29.87 -26.74
C SER A 6 29.31 -29.47 -28.02
N ASP A 7 28.22 -28.72 -27.85
CA ASP A 7 28.24 -27.25 -28.03
C ASP A 7 26.89 -26.71 -27.53
N LYS A 8 26.88 -25.89 -26.49
CA LYS A 8 26.94 -24.41 -26.55
C LYS A 8 25.53 -23.85 -26.28
N ALA A 9 25.42 -23.22 -25.12
CA ALA A 9 24.21 -22.58 -24.64
C ALA A 9 23.66 -21.57 -25.66
N PRO A 10 22.33 -21.46 -25.83
CA PRO A 10 21.74 -20.17 -26.09
C PRO A 10 21.56 -19.48 -24.75
N LYS A 11 22.25 -18.35 -24.58
CA LYS A 11 21.96 -17.40 -23.51
C LYS A 11 20.49 -17.01 -23.67
N ALA A 12 19.67 -17.34 -22.69
CA ALA A 12 18.28 -16.90 -22.66
C ALA A 12 18.30 -15.37 -22.59
N ASP A 13 17.82 -14.79 -23.68
CA ASP A 13 17.67 -13.38 -23.90
C ASP A 13 16.99 -12.70 -22.70
N LYS A 14 17.56 -11.55 -22.34
CA LYS A 14 16.94 -10.52 -21.51
C LYS A 14 15.61 -10.16 -22.16
N VAL A 15 14.52 -10.77 -21.70
CA VAL A 15 13.18 -10.24 -21.94
C VAL A 15 13.07 -8.98 -21.09
N ALA A 16 13.14 -7.84 -21.78
CA ALA A 16 12.62 -6.59 -21.28
C ALA A 16 11.13 -6.83 -21.01
N GLU A 17 10.79 -7.09 -19.75
CA GLU A 17 9.41 -7.06 -19.28
C GLU A 17 8.89 -5.64 -19.51
N ALA A 18 8.08 -5.51 -20.56
CA ALA A 18 7.23 -4.35 -20.75
C ALA A 18 6.32 -4.27 -19.52
N GLU A 19 6.50 -3.22 -18.73
CA GLU A 19 5.72 -2.96 -17.52
C GLU A 19 4.24 -2.93 -17.88
N VAL A 20 3.52 -4.00 -17.51
CA VAL A 20 2.07 -3.96 -17.48
C VAL A 20 1.71 -2.89 -16.44
N PRO A 21 0.91 -1.86 -16.79
CA PRO A 21 0.55 -0.83 -15.83
C PRO A 21 -0.18 -1.50 -14.65
N GLU A 22 0.48 -1.48 -13.49
CA GLU A 22 0.01 -2.04 -12.23
C GLU A 22 -1.41 -1.53 -11.95
N GLN A 23 -2.40 -2.44 -11.85
CA GLN A 23 -3.79 -2.08 -11.62
C GLN A 23 -4.01 -1.75 -10.14
N TYR A 24 -5.09 -1.04 -9.82
CA TYR A 24 -5.41 -0.71 -8.42
C TYR A 24 -5.49 -1.95 -7.52
N GLY A 25 -6.07 -3.05 -8.02
CA GLY A 25 -6.13 -4.32 -7.28
C GLY A 25 -4.76 -4.92 -6.96
N ASP A 26 -3.79 -4.78 -7.87
CA ASP A 26 -2.42 -5.27 -7.66
C ASP A 26 -1.72 -4.46 -6.57
N VAL A 27 -1.89 -3.13 -6.58
CA VAL A 27 -1.35 -2.23 -5.56
C VAL A 27 -1.89 -2.56 -4.17
N VAL A 28 -3.20 -2.82 -4.07
CA VAL A 28 -3.84 -3.21 -2.80
C VAL A 28 -3.32 -4.57 -2.33
N SER A 29 -3.26 -5.56 -3.21
CA SER A 29 -2.78 -6.91 -2.86
C SER A 29 -1.34 -6.87 -2.31
N ARG A 30 -0.46 -6.11 -2.96
CA ARG A 30 0.93 -5.94 -2.53
C ARG A 30 1.05 -5.15 -1.23
N LEU A 31 0.14 -4.20 -0.98
CA LEU A 31 0.08 -3.47 0.28
C LEU A 31 -0.33 -4.40 1.43
N GLU A 32 -1.33 -5.26 1.22
CA GLU A 32 -1.77 -6.27 2.19
C GLU A 32 -0.63 -7.24 2.54
N GLU A 33 0.11 -7.73 1.54
CA GLU A 33 1.30 -8.56 1.77
C GLU A 33 2.37 -7.81 2.59
N THR A 34 2.60 -6.53 2.29
CA THR A 34 3.56 -5.71 3.01
C THR A 34 3.16 -5.50 4.47
N VAL A 35 1.89 -5.21 4.73
CA VAL A 35 1.34 -5.09 6.07
C VAL A 35 1.43 -6.43 6.80
N GLY A 36 1.07 -7.54 6.16
CA GLY A 36 1.18 -8.88 6.75
C GLY A 36 2.61 -9.23 7.17
N ARG A 37 3.62 -8.84 6.38
CA ARG A 37 5.03 -8.98 6.76
C ARG A 37 5.39 -8.13 7.98
N LEU A 38 4.93 -6.88 8.04
CA LEU A 38 5.16 -5.99 9.19
C LEU A 38 4.50 -6.51 10.47
N GLU A 39 3.29 -7.05 10.37
CA GLU A 39 2.52 -7.60 11.49
C GLU A 39 3.08 -8.93 12.00
N SER A 40 3.80 -9.69 11.17
CA SER A 40 4.41 -10.97 11.57
C SER A 40 5.45 -10.83 12.69
N GLY A 41 6.04 -9.64 12.85
CA GLY A 41 7.03 -9.35 13.89
C GLY A 41 8.38 -10.08 13.75
N SER A 42 8.59 -10.82 12.66
CA SER A 42 9.83 -11.57 12.42
C SER A 42 10.89 -10.82 11.59
N LEU A 43 10.61 -9.58 11.20
CA LEU A 43 11.50 -8.77 10.39
C LEU A 43 12.62 -8.13 11.24
N SER A 44 13.81 -8.00 10.66
CA SER A 44 14.85 -7.15 11.22
C SER A 44 14.42 -5.68 11.19
N LEU A 45 15.11 -4.80 11.92
CA LEU A 45 14.83 -3.36 11.88
C LEU A 45 14.99 -2.79 10.45
N GLU A 46 16.07 -3.15 9.75
CA GLU A 46 16.29 -2.71 8.37
C GLU A 46 15.20 -3.19 7.42
N ASP A 47 14.78 -4.45 7.55
CA ASP A 47 13.74 -5.00 6.68
C ASP A 47 12.37 -4.42 6.99
N SER A 48 12.10 -4.11 8.26
CA SER A 48 10.89 -3.39 8.69
C SER A 48 10.83 -1.99 8.09
N LEU A 49 11.95 -1.27 8.05
CA LEU A 49 12.03 0.04 7.41
C LEU A 49 11.80 -0.04 5.90
N LYS A 50 12.41 -1.01 5.22
CA LYS A 50 12.20 -1.23 3.78
C LYS A 50 10.75 -1.58 3.46
N ALA A 51 10.13 -2.46 4.25
CA ALA A 51 8.73 -2.81 4.10
C ALA A 51 7.81 -1.60 4.34
N PHE A 52 8.12 -0.77 5.35
CA PHE A 52 7.37 0.46 5.58
C PHE A 52 7.49 1.45 4.41
N GLU A 53 8.69 1.68 3.88
CA GLU A 53 8.91 2.52 2.70
C GLU A 53 8.18 2.00 1.45
N GLU A 54 8.16 0.67 1.25
CA GLU A 54 7.37 0.03 0.20
C GLU A 54 5.88 0.30 0.40
N GLY A 55 5.36 0.14 1.62
CA GLY A 55 3.97 0.47 1.96
C GLY A 55 3.60 1.92 1.62
N ILE A 56 4.45 2.89 1.96
CA ILE A 56 4.23 4.31 1.62
C ILE A 56 4.20 4.52 0.10
N ARG A 57 5.08 3.85 -0.65
CA ARG A 57 5.09 3.93 -2.11
C ARG A 57 3.80 3.37 -2.72
N LEU A 58 3.31 2.25 -2.20
CA LEU A 58 2.07 1.61 -2.66
C LEU A 58 0.85 2.50 -2.38
N VAL A 59 0.75 3.09 -1.19
CA VAL A 59 -0.35 4.02 -0.86
C VAL A 59 -0.38 5.20 -1.84
N ARG A 60 0.76 5.86 -2.06
CA ARG A 60 0.85 6.97 -3.03
C ARG A 60 0.49 6.55 -4.45
N ARG A 61 0.84 5.32 -4.82
CA ARG A 61 0.50 4.78 -6.14
C ARG A 61 -1.01 4.56 -6.26
N GLY A 62 -1.63 3.99 -5.23
CA GLY A 62 -3.08 3.79 -5.16
C GLY A 62 -3.85 5.12 -5.25
N GLU A 63 -3.42 6.13 -4.49
CA GLU A 63 -3.99 7.48 -4.55
C GLU A 63 -3.93 8.04 -5.98
N LYS A 64 -2.78 7.93 -6.65
CA LYS A 64 -2.62 8.40 -8.03
C LYS A 64 -3.57 7.70 -8.99
N LEU A 65 -3.72 6.38 -8.88
CA LEU A 65 -4.64 5.61 -9.73
C LEU A 65 -6.09 6.02 -9.51
N LEU A 66 -6.48 6.29 -8.25
CA LEU A 66 -7.82 6.77 -7.93
C LEU A 66 -8.06 8.17 -8.49
N THR A 67 -7.11 9.10 -8.34
CA THR A 67 -7.21 10.45 -8.93
C THR A 67 -7.33 10.40 -10.44
N GLU A 68 -6.56 9.55 -11.13
CA GLU A 68 -6.68 9.36 -12.59
C GLU A 68 -8.06 8.81 -12.98
N ALA A 69 -8.62 7.89 -12.18
CA ALA A 69 -9.96 7.37 -12.40
C ALA A 69 -11.04 8.44 -12.17
N GLU A 70 -10.93 9.24 -11.11
CA GLU A 70 -11.84 10.35 -10.81
C GLU A 70 -11.84 11.38 -11.95
N GLN A 71 -10.68 11.83 -12.41
CA GLN A 71 -10.56 12.75 -13.54
C GLN A 71 -11.18 12.21 -14.83
N ARG A 72 -11.08 10.89 -15.04
CA ARG A 72 -11.71 10.25 -16.21
C ARG A 72 -13.22 10.19 -16.07
N ILE A 73 -13.74 9.97 -14.86
CA ILE A 73 -15.18 10.00 -14.59
C ILE A 73 -15.71 11.43 -14.79
N GLU A 74 -15.02 12.44 -14.28
CA GLU A 74 -15.37 13.85 -14.50
C GLU A 74 -15.46 14.17 -15.99
N GLN A 75 -14.44 13.83 -16.79
CA GLN A 75 -14.45 14.03 -18.23
C GLN A 75 -15.62 13.36 -18.95
N LEU A 76 -16.09 12.20 -18.46
CA LEU A 76 -17.25 11.50 -19.02
C LEU A 76 -18.59 12.08 -18.58
N LEU A 77 -18.61 12.86 -17.49
CA LEU A 77 -19.77 13.53 -16.92
C LEU A 77 -19.92 14.98 -17.41
N LEU A 78 -19.05 15.46 -18.30
CA LEU A 78 -19.28 16.73 -19.00
C LEU A 78 -20.27 16.51 -20.14
N ASP A 79 -21.39 17.25 -20.12
CA ASP A 79 -22.34 17.30 -21.24
C ASP A 79 -21.78 18.11 -22.43
N GLU A 80 -22.45 18.08 -23.59
CA GLU A 80 -22.02 18.78 -24.83
C GLU A 80 -21.88 20.32 -24.66
N ASP A 81 -22.48 20.91 -23.63
CA ASP A 81 -22.36 22.32 -23.26
C ASP A 81 -21.28 22.61 -22.20
N GLY A 82 -20.52 21.59 -21.76
CA GLY A 82 -19.45 21.72 -20.76
C GLY A 82 -19.95 21.89 -19.31
N ASN A 83 -21.19 21.52 -19.04
CA ASN A 83 -21.77 21.55 -17.69
C ASN A 83 -21.59 20.21 -16.98
N ASP A 84 -21.29 20.25 -15.69
CA ASP A 84 -21.19 19.09 -14.81
C ASP A 84 -22.58 18.47 -14.55
N VAL A 85 -22.87 17.27 -15.07
CA VAL A 85 -24.00 16.44 -14.60
C VAL A 85 -23.62 15.66 -13.35
N VAL A 86 -23.10 16.36 -12.34
CA VAL A 86 -22.75 15.74 -11.06
C VAL A 86 -23.92 15.90 -10.09
N ALA A 87 -24.77 14.88 -9.98
CA ALA A 87 -25.54 14.71 -8.75
C ALA A 87 -24.55 14.37 -7.62
N PRO A 88 -24.58 15.05 -6.46
CA PRO A 88 -23.63 14.77 -5.39
C PRO A 88 -23.75 13.32 -4.93
N LEU A 89 -22.65 12.57 -5.04
CA LEU A 89 -22.56 11.24 -4.43
C LEU A 89 -22.57 11.42 -2.91
N SER A 90 -23.71 11.14 -2.29
CA SER A 90 -23.82 11.10 -0.83
C SER A 90 -22.99 9.94 -0.32
N VAL A 91 -21.72 10.21 0.02
CA VAL A 91 -20.99 9.33 0.94
C VAL A 91 -21.64 9.55 2.30
N ALA A 92 -22.57 8.67 2.66
CA ALA A 92 -23.00 8.58 4.04
C ALA A 92 -21.74 8.23 4.85
N ALA A 93 -21.12 9.25 5.43
CA ALA A 93 -19.97 9.10 6.31
C ALA A 93 -20.35 8.02 7.31
N ARG A 94 -19.68 6.87 7.22
CA ARG A 94 -19.85 5.80 8.21
C ARG A 94 -19.58 6.50 9.55
N PRO A 95 -20.54 6.54 10.49
CA PRO A 95 -20.29 7.22 11.75
C PRO A 95 -19.05 6.59 12.35
N ALA A 96 -17.99 7.39 12.50
CA ALA A 96 -16.81 6.98 13.24
C ALA A 96 -17.32 6.46 14.58
N ALA A 97 -17.08 5.19 14.88
CA ALA A 97 -17.44 4.64 16.17
C ALA A 97 -16.88 5.58 17.24
N PRO A 98 -17.66 5.96 18.27
CA PRO A 98 -17.17 6.87 19.29
C PRO A 98 -15.91 6.26 19.90
N ALA A 99 -14.80 6.98 19.80
CA ALA A 99 -13.55 6.59 20.45
C ALA A 99 -13.86 6.32 21.92
N ALA A 100 -13.74 5.05 22.34
CA ALA A 100 -13.93 4.69 23.73
C ALA A 100 -13.02 5.59 24.59
N PRO A 101 -13.49 6.10 25.73
CA PRO A 101 -12.64 6.91 26.60
C PRO A 101 -11.43 6.06 26.99
N ARG A 102 -10.23 6.51 26.60
CA ARG A 102 -8.97 5.90 27.07
C ARG A 102 -9.04 5.95 28.60
N ALA A 103 -9.01 4.78 29.23
CA ALA A 103 -8.90 4.70 30.68
C ALA A 103 -7.70 5.54 31.14
N PRO A 104 -7.81 6.33 32.22
CA PRO A 104 -6.66 7.05 32.73
C PRO A 104 -5.56 6.06 33.08
N ALA A 105 -4.33 6.36 32.64
CA ALA A 105 -3.16 5.56 33.01
C ALA A 105 -3.11 5.41 34.55
N PRO A 106 -2.75 4.23 35.08
CA PRO A 106 -2.59 4.06 36.51
C PRO A 106 -1.55 5.08 37.01
N ARG A 107 -1.89 5.80 38.08
CA ARG A 107 -0.94 6.70 38.74
C ARG A 107 0.32 5.89 39.11
N PRO A 108 1.53 6.41 38.88
CA PRO A 108 2.74 5.77 39.39
C PRO A 108 2.59 5.61 40.91
N PRO A 109 3.15 4.53 41.50
CA PRO A 109 3.19 4.41 42.95
C PRO A 109 3.88 5.63 43.56
N PRO A 110 3.47 6.07 44.77
CA PRO A 110 4.21 7.11 45.46
C PRO A 110 5.66 6.65 45.59
N GLU A 111 6.58 7.51 45.16
CA GLU A 111 8.00 7.30 45.34
C GLU A 111 8.22 7.40 46.86
N ASP A 112 8.23 6.26 47.56
CA ASP A 112 8.71 6.20 48.92
C ASP A 112 10.14 6.75 48.87
N ASP A 113 10.33 7.94 49.43
CA ASP A 113 11.62 8.57 49.69
C ASP A 113 12.62 7.47 50.09
N VAL A 114 13.57 7.16 49.21
CA VAL A 114 14.65 6.23 49.52
C VAL A 114 15.54 6.95 50.53
N PRO A 115 15.55 6.59 51.83
CA PRO A 115 16.52 7.18 52.73
C PRO A 115 17.91 6.67 52.33
N PHE A 116 18.87 7.58 52.22
CA PHE A 116 20.30 7.27 52.05
C PHE A 116 20.81 6.36 53.18
#